data_AF-A0A3Q8UZJ7-F1
#
_entry.id   AF-A0A3Q8UZJ7-F1
#
_cell.length_a   1.000
_cell.length_b   1.000
_cell.length_c   1.000
_cell.angle_alpha   90.00
_cell.angle_beta   90.00
_cell.angle_gamma   90.00
#
_symmetry.space_group_name_H-M   'P 1'
#
loop_
_entity.id
_entity.type
_entity.pdbx_description
1 polymer ?
#
loop_
_entity_poly.entity_id
_entity_poly.type
_entity_poly.pdbx_seq_one_letter_code
_entity_poly.pdbx_strand_id
1 'polypeptide(L)'
;MTGDGWTEAVRRQLGLGRVLPLGGARDGTWVTESASGGALRHTAQRVAGVRLGSVRIAPADPHGSYVAAVPPPPSALPPGPLRITAEFAAATGEPLPAAADRLRAALSEAADRLGLVVAEVDLRVTALLDEGDDPGGVRPEEPRTGEARAPEGDGDEARAGRAALAVPGVTRLTGALGPAVHIEERPATDALPRRHARVELATAREHRALDVALAVRATVADVLPDQPSVAVLVTAVE
;
A
#
# COMPACT_ATOMS: atom_id res chain seq x y z
N MET A 1 24.30 -21.47 -8.19
CA MET A 1 24.34 -20.00 -8.09
C MET A 1 22.90 -19.49 -7.86
N THR A 2 22.28 -19.94 -6.76
CA THR A 2 20.81 -19.90 -6.54
C THR A 2 20.42 -19.52 -5.10
N GLY A 3 21.40 -19.25 -4.22
CA GLY A 3 21.16 -18.86 -2.83
C GLY A 3 20.81 -17.38 -2.66
N ASP A 4 21.57 -16.50 -3.32
CA ASP A 4 21.48 -15.05 -3.07
C ASP A 4 20.17 -14.43 -3.56
N GLY A 5 19.67 -14.86 -4.73
CA GLY A 5 18.42 -14.35 -5.30
C GLY A 5 17.18 -14.71 -4.46
N TRP A 6 17.17 -15.87 -3.79
CA TRP A 6 16.06 -16.26 -2.91
C TRP A 6 16.10 -15.50 -1.59
N THR A 7 17.28 -15.31 -1.01
CA THR A 7 17.44 -14.51 0.22
C THR A 7 17.13 -13.02 -0.01
N GLU A 8 17.40 -12.50 -1.21
CA GLU A 8 17.02 -11.13 -1.59
C GLU A 8 15.51 -11.00 -1.83
N ALA A 9 14.88 -11.97 -2.50
CA ALA A 9 13.43 -11.99 -2.69
C ALA A 9 12.66 -12.09 -1.36
N VAL A 10 13.11 -12.94 -0.43
CA VAL A 10 12.51 -13.07 0.91
C VAL A 10 12.74 -11.80 1.73
N ARG A 11 13.93 -11.18 1.67
CA ARG A 11 14.18 -9.89 2.33
C ARG A 11 13.32 -8.76 1.77
N ARG A 12 13.14 -8.71 0.45
CA ARG A 12 12.23 -7.77 -0.21
C ARG A 12 10.80 -8.00 0.25
N GLN A 13 10.32 -9.25 0.30
CA GLN A 13 8.98 -9.58 0.78
C GLN A 13 8.78 -9.24 2.27
N LEU A 14 9.78 -9.48 3.11
CA LEU A 14 9.74 -9.11 4.53
C LEU A 14 9.76 -7.58 4.75
N GLY A 15 10.42 -6.82 3.86
CA GLY A 15 10.43 -5.36 3.89
C GLY A 15 9.12 -4.70 3.49
N LEU A 16 8.24 -5.41 2.77
CA LEU A 16 6.93 -4.88 2.32
C LEU A 16 5.84 -5.03 3.38
N GLY A 17 6.01 -5.96 4.33
CA GLY A 17 4.99 -6.32 5.31
C GLY A 17 3.80 -7.03 4.66
N ARG A 18 2.61 -6.90 5.28
CA ARG A 18 1.37 -7.46 4.72
C ARG A 18 0.87 -6.62 3.54
N VAL A 19 -0.03 -7.19 2.74
CA VAL A 19 -0.72 -6.45 1.68
C VAL A 19 -2.12 -6.09 2.18
N LEU A 20 -2.44 -4.80 2.15
CA LEU A 20 -3.66 -4.22 2.69
C LEU A 20 -4.65 -3.92 1.56
N PRO A 21 -5.96 -4.12 1.74
CA PRO A 21 -6.95 -3.68 0.77
C PRO A 21 -6.91 -2.16 0.64
N LEU A 22 -6.94 -1.68 -0.60
CA LEU A 22 -7.05 -0.27 -0.94
C LEU A 22 -8.42 -0.08 -1.59
N GLY A 23 -9.25 0.82 -1.06
CA GLY A 23 -10.65 0.93 -1.49
C GLY A 23 -11.54 -0.25 -1.05
N GLY A 24 -12.64 -0.44 -1.76
CA GLY A 24 -13.66 -1.44 -1.49
C GLY A 24 -13.37 -2.82 -2.10
N ALA A 25 -14.17 -3.82 -1.72
CA ALA A 25 -13.98 -5.21 -2.14
C ALA A 25 -14.08 -5.45 -3.67
N ARG A 26 -14.69 -4.53 -4.41
CA ARG A 26 -14.83 -4.61 -5.87
C ARG A 26 -13.71 -3.93 -6.64
N ASP A 27 -12.86 -3.17 -5.97
CA ASP A 27 -11.91 -2.28 -6.62
C ASP A 27 -10.69 -3.04 -7.15
N GLY A 28 -10.35 -4.20 -6.55
CA GLY A 28 -9.21 -5.01 -6.99
C GLY A 28 -7.88 -4.28 -6.83
N THR A 29 -7.78 -3.45 -5.80
CA THR A 29 -6.63 -2.61 -5.51
C THR A 29 -6.09 -2.90 -4.11
N TRP A 30 -4.77 -2.90 -3.99
CA TRP A 30 -4.06 -3.19 -2.75
C TRP A 30 -2.86 -2.26 -2.59
N VAL A 31 -2.40 -2.12 -1.35
CA VAL A 31 -1.18 -1.38 -1.00
C VAL A 31 -0.36 -2.16 0.01
N THR A 32 0.96 -2.09 -0.05
CA THR A 32 1.83 -2.72 0.95
C THR A 32 1.74 -1.99 2.29
N GLU A 33 1.92 -2.74 3.38
CA GLU A 33 1.98 -2.18 4.74
C GLU A 33 3.16 -1.21 4.87
N SER A 34 4.27 -1.45 4.17
CA SER A 34 5.41 -0.53 4.12
C SER A 34 5.08 0.81 3.46
N ALA A 35 4.41 0.81 2.29
CA ALA A 35 4.01 2.02 1.60
C ALA A 35 2.99 2.82 2.42
N SER A 36 2.01 2.13 3.00
CA SER A 36 1.02 2.74 3.89
C SER A 36 1.68 3.34 5.13
N GLY A 37 2.54 2.57 5.80
CA GLY A 37 3.27 3.03 6.98
C GLY A 37 4.18 4.22 6.69
N GLY A 38 4.85 4.24 5.54
CA GLY A 38 5.66 5.37 5.08
C GLY A 38 4.83 6.65 4.90
N ALA A 39 3.67 6.55 4.25
CA ALA A 39 2.76 7.68 4.06
C ALA A 39 2.15 8.20 5.37
N LEU A 40 1.73 7.28 6.28
CA LEU A 40 1.22 7.65 7.61
C LEU A 40 2.29 8.36 8.44
N ARG A 41 3.52 7.81 8.49
CA ARG A 41 4.64 8.44 9.21
C ARG A 41 5.00 9.80 8.65
N HIS A 42 5.05 9.93 7.32
CA HIS A 42 5.36 11.19 6.66
C HIS A 42 4.37 12.31 7.04
N THR A 43 3.08 11.98 7.14
CA THR A 43 2.07 12.95 7.56
C THR A 43 2.18 13.26 9.05
N ALA A 44 2.34 12.24 9.89
CA ALA A 44 2.47 12.40 11.34
C ALA A 44 3.70 13.20 11.78
N GLN A 45 4.80 13.17 11.01
CA GLN A 45 5.99 14.00 11.26
C GLN A 45 5.71 15.51 11.23
N ARG A 46 4.61 15.94 10.61
CA ARG A 46 4.19 17.35 10.57
C ARG A 46 3.31 17.76 11.76
N VAL A 47 2.94 16.80 12.63
CA VAL A 47 2.13 17.08 13.81
C VAL A 47 3.03 17.59 14.92
N ALA A 48 2.92 18.88 15.24
CA ALA A 48 3.74 19.53 16.26
C ALA A 48 3.52 18.89 17.65
N GLY A 49 4.61 18.68 18.40
CA GLY A 49 4.54 18.17 19.77
C GLY A 49 4.25 16.67 19.89
N VAL A 50 4.27 15.93 18.78
CA VAL A 50 4.01 14.48 18.73
C VAL A 50 5.16 13.77 18.05
N ARG A 51 5.61 12.66 18.63
CA ARG A 51 6.55 11.72 18.00
C ARG A 51 5.86 10.37 17.81
N LEU A 52 5.58 10.03 16.56
CA LEU A 52 4.97 8.76 16.20
C LEU A 52 5.95 7.59 16.41
N GLY A 53 5.50 6.58 17.14
CA GLY A 53 6.22 5.33 17.41
C GLY A 53 5.78 4.22 16.46
N SER A 54 5.44 3.05 17.02
CA SER A 54 4.96 1.93 16.24
C SER A 54 3.60 2.23 15.59
N VAL A 55 3.37 1.70 14.39
CA VAL A 55 2.09 1.81 13.66
C VAL A 55 1.76 0.42 13.13
N ARG A 56 0.52 0.00 13.33
CA ARG A 56 -0.01 -1.27 12.85
C ARG A 56 -1.34 -1.05 12.16
N ILE A 57 -1.53 -1.71 11.02
CA ILE A 57 -2.80 -1.73 10.30
C ILE A 57 -3.36 -3.16 10.35
N ALA A 58 -4.62 -3.32 10.71
CA ALA A 58 -5.28 -4.62 10.82
C ALA A 58 -6.75 -4.53 10.41
N PRO A 59 -7.42 -5.66 10.09
CA PRO A 59 -8.87 -5.66 9.89
C PRO A 59 -9.57 -5.19 11.18
N ALA A 60 -10.50 -4.26 11.05
CA ALA A 60 -11.35 -3.78 12.15
C ALA A 60 -12.52 -4.74 12.41
N ASP A 61 -12.97 -5.47 11.38
CA ASP A 61 -14.00 -6.50 11.47
C ASP A 61 -13.44 -7.85 10.99
N PRO A 62 -12.73 -8.61 11.84
CA PRO A 62 -12.14 -9.90 11.47
C PRO A 62 -13.17 -11.00 11.15
N HIS A 63 -14.43 -10.81 11.54
CA HIS A 63 -15.51 -11.77 11.35
C HIS A 63 -16.39 -11.44 10.15
N GLY A 64 -16.24 -10.24 9.58
CA GLY A 64 -16.94 -9.83 8.38
C GLY A 64 -16.55 -10.66 7.16
N SER A 65 -17.55 -10.94 6.32
CA SER A 65 -17.36 -11.65 5.06
C SER A 65 -17.32 -10.63 3.91
N TYR A 66 -16.11 -10.21 3.55
CA TYR A 66 -15.88 -9.36 2.39
C TYR A 66 -15.03 -10.13 1.38
N VAL A 67 -15.60 -10.37 0.20
CA VAL A 67 -14.95 -11.17 -0.85
C VAL A 67 -14.40 -10.25 -1.93
N ALA A 68 -13.11 -10.39 -2.24
CA ALA A 68 -12.47 -9.65 -3.32
C ALA A 68 -13.06 -10.04 -4.68
N ALA A 69 -13.39 -9.05 -5.52
CA ALA A 69 -13.95 -9.30 -6.86
C ALA A 69 -12.93 -9.85 -7.87
N VAL A 70 -11.63 -9.74 -7.57
CA VAL A 70 -10.54 -10.30 -8.37
C VAL A 70 -9.63 -11.13 -7.45
N PRO A 71 -8.87 -12.11 -8.00
CA PRO A 71 -7.90 -12.86 -7.23
C PRO A 71 -6.96 -11.92 -6.45
N PRO A 72 -6.83 -12.08 -5.12
CA PRO A 72 -5.98 -11.22 -4.32
C PRO A 72 -4.49 -11.57 -4.53
N PRO A 73 -3.57 -10.60 -4.43
CA PRO A 73 -2.15 -10.88 -4.43
C PRO A 73 -1.74 -11.73 -3.21
N PRO A 74 -0.60 -12.43 -3.26
CA PRO A 74 -0.07 -13.18 -2.13
C PRO A 74 -0.02 -12.35 -0.85
N SER A 75 -0.42 -12.96 0.28
CA SER A 75 -0.42 -12.33 1.61
C SER A 75 -1.35 -11.11 1.77
N ALA A 76 -2.29 -10.90 0.84
CA ALA A 76 -3.34 -9.90 1.01
C ALA A 76 -4.27 -10.23 2.17
N LEU A 77 -4.55 -9.23 2.99
CA LEU A 77 -5.66 -9.27 3.91
C LEU A 77 -6.99 -9.28 3.12
N PRO A 78 -8.04 -9.92 3.66
CA PRO A 78 -9.37 -9.81 3.07
C PRO A 78 -9.78 -8.33 3.00
N PRO A 79 -10.57 -7.92 2.00
CA PRO A 79 -11.20 -6.60 1.98
C PRO A 79 -11.99 -6.35 3.27
N GLY A 80 -12.29 -5.08 3.55
CA GLY A 80 -13.09 -4.69 4.71
C GLY A 80 -12.50 -3.50 5.45
N PRO A 81 -13.22 -3.02 6.48
CA PRO A 81 -12.76 -1.89 7.27
C PRO A 81 -11.46 -2.22 8.00
N LEU A 82 -10.56 -1.23 8.06
CA LEU A 82 -9.26 -1.33 8.70
C LEU A 82 -9.23 -0.52 10.00
N ARG A 83 -8.47 -1.00 10.98
CA ARG A 83 -8.03 -0.26 12.16
C ARG A 83 -6.59 0.14 12.01
N ILE A 84 -6.29 1.40 12.31
CA ILE A 84 -4.93 1.88 12.56
C ILE A 84 -4.71 1.90 14.08
N THR A 85 -3.67 1.23 14.57
CA THR A 85 -3.20 1.36 15.94
C THR A 85 -1.82 2.00 15.92
N ALA A 86 -1.64 3.09 16.66
CA ALA A 86 -0.37 3.79 16.72
C ALA A 86 0.04 4.15 18.15
N GLU A 87 1.33 4.04 18.41
CA GLU A 87 1.95 4.55 19.62
C GLU A 87 2.53 5.93 19.36
N PHE A 88 2.51 6.81 20.36
CA PHE A 88 3.16 8.11 20.24
C PHE A 88 3.67 8.64 21.58
N ALA A 89 4.70 9.47 21.51
CA ALA A 89 5.12 10.33 22.60
C ALA A 89 4.60 11.75 22.37
N ALA A 90 4.25 12.45 23.45
CA ALA A 90 3.65 13.77 23.40
C ALA A 90 4.44 14.77 24.25
N ALA A 91 4.56 16.01 23.78
CA ALA A 91 5.18 17.09 24.55
C ALA A 91 4.35 17.44 25.80
N THR A 92 5.03 17.85 26.88
CA THR A 92 4.41 18.24 28.15
C THR A 92 3.72 19.61 28.14
N GLY A 93 3.96 20.42 27.09
CA GLY A 93 3.44 21.79 26.97
C GLY A 93 1.96 21.93 26.60
N GLU A 94 1.24 20.84 26.30
CA GLU A 94 -0.19 20.86 25.99
C GLU A 94 -0.95 19.64 26.58
N PRO A 95 -2.28 19.71 26.69
CA PRO A 95 -3.08 18.56 27.13
C PRO A 95 -2.98 17.37 26.16
N LEU A 96 -2.68 16.17 26.69
CA LEU A 96 -2.56 14.94 25.89
C LEU A 96 -3.74 14.64 24.95
N PRO A 97 -5.01 14.88 25.33
CA PRO A 97 -6.13 14.67 24.40
C PRO A 97 -6.03 15.55 23.14
N ALA A 98 -5.57 16.79 23.26
CA ALA A 98 -5.41 17.69 22.12
C ALA A 98 -4.29 17.20 21.17
N ALA A 99 -3.17 16.72 21.70
CA ALA A 99 -2.11 16.08 20.92
C ALA A 99 -2.63 14.84 20.17
N ALA A 100 -3.38 13.99 20.88
CA ALA A 100 -3.98 12.78 20.33
C ALA A 100 -4.97 13.09 19.21
N ASP A 101 -5.83 14.10 19.38
CA ASP A 101 -6.83 14.47 18.37
C ASP A 101 -6.19 15.01 17.09
N ARG A 102 -5.12 15.82 17.21
CA ARG A 102 -4.34 16.27 16.05
C ARG A 102 -3.66 15.12 15.33
N LEU A 103 -3.03 14.20 16.07
CA LEU A 103 -2.42 13.01 15.46
C LEU A 103 -3.48 12.12 14.80
N ARG A 104 -4.63 11.93 15.44
CA ARG A 104 -5.74 11.13 14.90
C ARG A 104 -6.23 11.73 13.59
N ALA A 105 -6.50 13.04 13.56
CA ALA A 105 -6.91 13.73 12.34
C ALA A 105 -5.89 13.58 11.21
N ALA A 106 -4.59 13.76 11.51
CA ALA A 106 -3.53 13.61 10.52
C ALA A 106 -3.40 12.18 9.95
N LEU A 107 -3.56 11.16 10.80
CA LEU A 107 -3.54 9.76 10.35
C LEU A 107 -4.79 9.40 9.53
N SER A 108 -5.96 9.91 9.92
CA SER A 108 -7.20 9.75 9.14
C SER A 108 -7.07 10.42 7.76
N GLU A 109 -6.58 11.66 7.70
CA GLU A 109 -6.35 12.36 6.43
C GLU A 109 -5.36 11.60 5.53
N ALA A 110 -4.25 11.10 6.10
CA ALA A 110 -3.29 10.31 5.36
C ALA A 110 -3.89 9.00 4.83
N ALA A 111 -4.72 8.33 5.63
CA ALA A 111 -5.44 7.13 5.20
C ALA A 111 -6.44 7.42 4.07
N ASP A 112 -7.17 8.53 4.15
CA ASP A 112 -8.10 8.98 3.11
C ASP A 112 -7.39 9.34 1.80
N ARG A 113 -6.23 10.00 1.90
CA ARG A 113 -5.33 10.33 0.79
C ARG A 113 -4.71 9.10 0.14
N LEU A 114 -4.51 8.02 0.88
CA LEU A 114 -4.19 6.72 0.28
C LEU A 114 -5.43 6.11 -0.37
N GLY A 115 -6.60 6.24 0.29
CA GLY A 115 -7.84 5.54 -0.05
C GLY A 115 -8.02 4.25 0.74
N LEU A 116 -7.43 4.16 1.93
CA LEU A 116 -7.71 3.07 2.87
C LEU A 116 -9.11 3.26 3.48
N VAL A 117 -9.88 2.17 3.58
CA VAL A 117 -11.18 2.20 4.27
C VAL A 117 -10.93 1.99 5.76
N VAL A 118 -10.67 3.07 6.50
CA VAL A 118 -10.37 3.02 7.94
C VAL A 118 -11.64 3.28 8.76
N ALA A 119 -11.97 2.35 9.65
CA ALA A 119 -13.08 2.50 10.59
C ALA A 119 -12.66 3.17 11.91
N GLU A 120 -11.43 2.92 12.36
CA GLU A 120 -10.95 3.38 13.67
C GLU A 120 -9.45 3.68 13.68
N VAL A 121 -9.07 4.68 14.49
CA VAL A 121 -7.68 5.07 14.74
C VAL A 121 -7.46 5.11 16.26
N ASP A 122 -6.78 4.09 16.75
CA ASP A 122 -6.46 3.88 18.16
C ASP A 122 -5.06 4.38 18.47
N LEU A 123 -4.97 5.28 19.45
CA LEU A 123 -3.72 5.92 19.84
C LEU A 123 -3.35 5.53 21.27
N ARG A 124 -2.09 5.14 21.46
CA ARG A 124 -1.51 4.87 22.77
C ARG A 124 -0.37 5.84 23.05
N VAL A 125 -0.51 6.62 24.12
CA VAL A 125 0.60 7.43 24.64
C VAL A 125 1.60 6.49 25.31
N THR A 126 2.88 6.57 24.90
CA THR A 126 3.95 5.72 25.46
C THR A 126 5.01 6.51 26.22
N ALA A 127 5.13 7.82 25.98
CA ALA A 127 6.07 8.68 26.70
C ALA A 127 5.61 10.15 26.67
N LEU A 128 6.17 10.94 27.60
CA LEU A 128 6.10 12.39 27.58
C LEU A 128 7.47 12.95 27.16
N LEU A 129 7.48 13.96 26.31
CA LEU A 129 8.68 14.64 25.83
C LEU A 129 8.88 15.94 26.63
N ASP A 130 10.08 16.14 27.16
CA ASP A 130 10.46 17.38 27.83
C ASP A 130 10.82 18.47 26.79
N GLU A 131 10.71 19.74 27.19
CA GLU A 131 11.10 20.89 26.35
C GLU A 131 12.59 20.82 26.02
N GLY A 132 12.92 20.50 24.77
CA GLY A 132 14.30 20.35 24.29
C GLY A 132 14.71 18.91 23.97
N ASP A 133 13.84 17.92 24.19
CA ASP A 133 14.03 16.57 23.66
C ASP A 133 13.67 16.59 22.15
N ASP A 134 14.56 17.15 21.33
CA ASP A 134 14.66 16.85 19.90
C ASP A 134 15.76 15.81 19.70
N PRO A 135 15.49 14.51 19.85
CA PRO A 135 16.46 13.50 19.49
C PRO A 135 16.33 13.25 17.99
N GLY A 136 17.40 13.64 17.30
CA GLY A 136 17.57 13.58 15.85
C GLY A 136 16.81 12.43 15.21
N GLY A 137 16.00 12.80 14.21
CA GLY A 137 15.20 11.88 13.44
C GLY A 137 16.01 10.66 13.04
N VAL A 138 15.60 9.49 13.52
CA VAL A 138 16.01 8.24 12.92
C VAL A 138 15.53 8.34 11.48
N ARG A 139 16.47 8.60 10.57
CA ARG A 139 16.23 8.65 9.15
C ARG A 139 15.58 7.32 8.78
N PRO A 140 14.31 7.30 8.35
CA PRO A 140 13.72 6.05 7.90
C PRO A 140 14.61 5.54 6.77
N GLU A 141 15.16 4.35 6.93
CA GLU A 141 15.74 3.64 5.81
C GLU A 141 14.57 3.35 4.88
N GLU A 142 14.42 4.19 3.85
CA GLU A 142 13.39 4.01 2.84
C GLU A 142 13.57 2.61 2.27
N PRO A 143 12.58 1.72 2.40
CA PRO A 143 12.67 0.43 1.74
C PRO A 143 12.75 0.73 0.24
N ARG A 144 13.96 0.56 -0.31
CA ARG A 144 14.20 0.66 -1.74
C ARG A 144 13.54 -0.55 -2.38
N THR A 145 12.25 -0.43 -2.69
CA THR A 145 11.60 -1.39 -3.57
C THR A 145 12.29 -1.30 -4.92
N GLY A 146 13.04 -2.35 -5.27
CA GLY A 146 13.82 -2.41 -6.50
C GLY A 146 12.97 -2.05 -7.70
N GLU A 147 13.51 -1.18 -8.55
CA GLU A 147 12.93 -0.81 -9.82
C GLU A 147 12.83 -2.07 -10.70
N ALA A 148 11.63 -2.39 -11.16
CA ALA A 148 11.46 -3.47 -12.11
C ALA A 148 11.78 -2.94 -13.50
N ARG A 149 12.64 -3.67 -14.23
CA ARG A 149 12.82 -3.39 -15.66
C ARG A 149 11.46 -3.54 -16.34
N ALA A 150 11.04 -2.49 -17.05
CA ALA A 150 9.80 -2.55 -17.81
C ALA A 150 9.83 -3.77 -18.75
N PRO A 151 8.73 -4.52 -18.89
CA PRO A 151 8.67 -5.65 -19.80
C PRO A 151 9.00 -5.19 -21.23
N GLU A 152 10.06 -5.75 -21.82
CA GLU A 152 10.51 -5.44 -23.18
C GLU A 152 9.76 -6.30 -24.22
N GLY A 153 9.43 -5.70 -25.37
CA GLY A 153 8.78 -6.39 -26.50
C GLY A 153 7.31 -6.03 -26.74
N ASP A 154 6.67 -6.83 -27.60
CA ASP A 154 5.30 -6.61 -28.10
C ASP A 154 4.24 -7.51 -27.45
N GLY A 155 4.62 -8.28 -26.44
CA GLY A 155 3.71 -9.15 -25.69
C GLY A 155 2.73 -8.38 -24.80
N ASP A 156 1.73 -9.10 -24.28
CA ASP A 156 0.66 -8.50 -23.48
C ASP A 156 1.13 -7.90 -22.15
N GLU A 157 2.13 -8.49 -21.50
CA GLU A 157 2.75 -7.91 -20.29
C GLU A 157 3.43 -6.57 -20.60
N ALA A 158 4.09 -6.46 -21.75
CA ALA A 158 4.71 -5.22 -22.22
C ALA A 158 3.67 -4.15 -22.59
N ARG A 159 2.56 -4.56 -23.23
CA ARG A 159 1.41 -3.70 -23.52
C ARG A 159 0.78 -3.15 -22.25
N ALA A 160 0.49 -4.02 -21.28
CA ALA A 160 -0.08 -3.65 -19.98
C ALA A 160 0.87 -2.76 -19.18
N GLY A 161 2.17 -3.05 -19.18
CA GLY A 161 3.18 -2.22 -18.50
C GLY A 161 3.26 -0.79 -19.05
N ARG A 162 3.27 -0.64 -20.38
CA ARG A 162 3.21 0.69 -21.03
C ARG A 162 1.93 1.43 -20.71
N ALA A 163 0.80 0.72 -20.73
CA ALA A 163 -0.50 1.30 -20.41
C ALA A 163 -0.58 1.79 -18.96
N ALA A 164 -0.05 1.00 -18.01
CA ALA A 164 0.04 1.41 -16.61
C ALA A 164 0.94 2.63 -16.40
N LEU A 165 2.12 2.66 -17.04
CA LEU A 165 3.04 3.81 -16.96
C LEU A 165 2.48 5.10 -17.58
N ALA A 166 1.54 4.99 -18.51
CA ALA A 166 0.90 6.15 -19.13
C ALA A 166 -0.16 6.81 -18.23
N VAL A 167 -0.57 6.16 -17.13
CA VAL A 167 -1.57 6.70 -16.22
C VAL A 167 -0.96 7.82 -15.36
N PRO A 168 -1.58 9.02 -15.32
CA PRO A 168 -1.13 10.10 -14.45
C PRO A 168 -1.07 9.67 -12.98
N GLY A 169 0.04 10.00 -12.33
CA GLY A 169 0.30 9.66 -10.93
C GLY A 169 1.06 8.34 -10.73
N VAL A 170 1.30 7.55 -11.77
CA VAL A 170 2.25 6.42 -11.71
C VAL A 170 3.67 6.95 -11.90
N THR A 171 4.56 6.68 -10.94
CA THR A 171 5.96 7.13 -11.02
C THR A 171 6.87 6.08 -11.67
N ARG A 172 6.65 4.81 -11.33
CA ARG A 172 7.34 3.66 -11.94
C ARG A 172 6.58 2.36 -11.71
N LEU A 173 6.96 1.35 -12.48
CA LEU A 173 6.62 -0.05 -12.20
C LEU A 173 7.59 -0.65 -11.17
N THR A 174 7.09 -1.56 -10.35
CA THR A 174 7.85 -2.20 -9.28
C THR A 174 7.72 -3.71 -9.36
N GLY A 175 8.64 -4.47 -8.76
CA GLY A 175 8.67 -5.95 -8.88
C GLY A 175 8.84 -6.61 -7.53
N ALA A 176 7.98 -6.28 -6.59
CA ALA A 176 8.10 -6.63 -5.20
C ALA A 176 7.74 -8.12 -4.97
N LEU A 177 6.67 -8.59 -5.64
CA LEU A 177 6.20 -9.98 -5.60
C LEU A 177 6.51 -10.78 -6.89
N GLY A 178 7.40 -10.29 -7.75
CA GLY A 178 7.75 -10.92 -9.03
C GLY A 178 7.95 -9.89 -10.15
N PRO A 179 7.67 -10.25 -11.41
CA PRO A 179 7.58 -9.30 -12.51
C PRO A 179 6.55 -8.19 -12.22
N ALA A 180 6.80 -6.98 -12.70
CA ALA A 180 5.91 -5.84 -12.47
C ALA A 180 4.52 -6.00 -13.07
N VAL A 181 4.43 -6.73 -14.17
CA VAL A 181 3.18 -7.19 -14.74
C VAL A 181 3.31 -8.70 -14.82
N HIS A 182 2.41 -9.41 -14.13
CA HIS A 182 2.34 -10.85 -14.17
C HIS A 182 0.96 -11.26 -14.68
N ILE A 183 0.92 -12.02 -15.77
CA ILE A 183 -0.31 -12.49 -16.36
C ILE A 183 -0.38 -14.01 -16.27
N GLU A 184 -1.45 -14.52 -15.68
CA GLU A 184 -1.67 -15.96 -15.54
C GLU A 184 -3.08 -16.38 -15.93
N GLU A 185 -3.23 -17.61 -16.44
CA GLU A 185 -4.53 -18.25 -16.58
C GLU A 185 -4.91 -18.89 -15.25
N ARG A 186 -6.09 -18.55 -14.73
CA ARG A 186 -6.60 -19.13 -13.50
C ARG A 186 -7.70 -20.15 -13.81
N PRO A 187 -7.55 -21.41 -13.35
CA PRO A 187 -8.65 -22.37 -13.44
C PRO A 187 -9.80 -21.87 -12.56
N ALA A 188 -11.02 -21.96 -13.07
CA ALA A 188 -12.23 -21.67 -12.31
C ALA A 188 -13.01 -22.98 -12.11
N THR A 189 -13.41 -23.25 -10.87
CA THR A 189 -14.38 -24.30 -10.59
C THR A 189 -15.72 -23.81 -11.13
N ASP A 190 -16.25 -24.49 -12.16
CA ASP A 190 -17.53 -24.19 -12.82
C ASP A 190 -17.57 -22.97 -13.76
N ALA A 191 -16.42 -22.50 -14.25
CA ALA A 191 -16.36 -21.51 -15.34
C ALA A 191 -15.15 -21.76 -16.27
N LEU A 192 -15.17 -21.13 -17.46
CA LEU A 192 -13.99 -21.10 -18.31
C LEU A 192 -12.81 -20.45 -17.55
N PRO A 193 -11.58 -20.97 -17.72
CA PRO A 193 -10.39 -20.32 -17.18
C PRO A 193 -10.40 -18.84 -17.56
N ARG A 194 -10.16 -17.96 -16.58
CA ARG A 194 -10.09 -16.53 -16.81
C ARG A 194 -8.67 -16.07 -16.57
N ARG A 195 -8.17 -15.30 -17.52
CA ARG A 195 -6.88 -14.65 -17.41
C ARG A 195 -6.93 -13.59 -16.31
N HIS A 196 -5.85 -13.49 -15.57
CA HIS A 196 -5.68 -12.57 -14.46
C HIS A 196 -4.35 -11.83 -14.63
N ALA A 197 -4.39 -10.51 -14.55
CA ALA A 197 -3.21 -9.66 -14.56
C ALA A 197 -3.00 -9.05 -13.18
N ARG A 198 -1.78 -9.14 -12.65
CA ARG A 198 -1.34 -8.40 -11.47
C ARG A 198 -0.31 -7.35 -11.89
N VAL A 199 -0.56 -6.09 -11.52
CA VAL A 199 0.30 -4.95 -11.83
C VAL A 199 0.84 -4.35 -10.53
N GLU A 200 2.16 -4.20 -10.43
CA GLU A 200 2.86 -3.66 -9.27
C GLU A 200 3.48 -2.30 -9.62
N LEU A 201 3.18 -1.26 -8.84
CA LEU A 201 3.60 0.12 -9.16
C LEU A 201 3.86 0.99 -7.93
N ALA A 202 4.53 2.12 -8.18
CA ALA A 202 4.66 3.22 -7.26
C ALA A 202 3.82 4.42 -7.73
N THR A 203 3.22 5.14 -6.79
CA THR A 203 2.41 6.33 -7.07
C THR A 203 3.04 7.60 -6.53
N ALA A 204 2.79 8.74 -7.18
CA ALA A 204 3.18 10.05 -6.70
C ALA A 204 2.28 10.51 -5.53
N ARG A 205 2.82 11.15 -4.50
CA ARG A 205 2.10 11.61 -3.28
C ARG A 205 1.03 12.66 -3.57
N GLU A 206 1.16 13.40 -4.67
CA GLU A 206 0.21 14.45 -5.06
C GLU A 206 -1.13 13.85 -5.48
N HIS A 207 -1.14 12.58 -5.89
CA HIS A 207 -2.35 11.87 -6.29
C HIS A 207 -2.84 10.96 -5.17
N ARG A 208 -4.16 10.75 -5.11
CA ARG A 208 -4.75 9.74 -4.23
C ARG A 208 -4.43 8.36 -4.77
N ALA A 209 -3.75 7.53 -3.98
CA ALA A 209 -3.21 6.25 -4.46
C ALA A 209 -4.30 5.30 -5.00
N LEU A 210 -5.48 5.26 -4.35
CA LEU A 210 -6.63 4.50 -4.82
C LEU A 210 -7.09 4.95 -6.23
N ASP A 211 -7.17 6.25 -6.47
CA ASP A 211 -7.67 6.77 -7.74
C ASP A 211 -6.71 6.42 -8.89
N VAL A 212 -5.39 6.51 -8.65
CA VAL A 212 -4.36 6.06 -9.60
C VAL A 212 -4.48 4.55 -9.84
N ALA A 213 -4.62 3.75 -8.78
CA ALA A 213 -4.71 2.30 -8.90
C ALA A 213 -5.97 1.86 -9.68
N LEU A 214 -7.11 2.53 -9.46
CA LEU A 214 -8.34 2.30 -10.22
C LEU A 214 -8.19 2.68 -11.69
N ALA A 215 -7.54 3.81 -11.99
CA ALA A 215 -7.25 4.23 -13.36
C ALA A 215 -6.32 3.25 -14.09
N VAL A 216 -5.27 2.75 -13.43
CA VAL A 216 -4.39 1.70 -13.96
C VAL A 216 -5.18 0.43 -14.22
N ARG A 217 -6.02 0.00 -13.27
CA ARG A 217 -6.85 -1.19 -13.41
C ARG A 217 -7.73 -1.13 -14.66
N ALA A 218 -8.44 -0.02 -14.86
CA ALA A 218 -9.30 0.20 -16.02
C ALA A 218 -8.48 0.20 -17.32
N THR A 219 -7.40 1.00 -17.36
CA THR A 219 -6.55 1.15 -18.54
C THR A 219 -5.93 -0.18 -18.97
N VAL A 220 -5.44 -0.98 -18.01
CA VAL A 220 -4.84 -2.30 -18.30
C VAL A 220 -5.88 -3.30 -18.78
N ALA A 221 -7.09 -3.28 -18.21
CA ALA A 221 -8.18 -4.15 -18.67
C ALA A 221 -8.60 -3.80 -20.11
N ASP A 222 -8.63 -2.52 -20.47
CA ASP A 222 -9.07 -2.05 -21.79
C ASP A 222 -8.07 -2.34 -22.92
N VAL A 223 -6.76 -2.31 -22.62
CA VAL A 223 -5.73 -2.56 -23.65
C VAL A 223 -5.51 -4.04 -23.96
N LEU A 224 -5.95 -4.93 -23.08
CA LEU A 224 -5.79 -6.37 -23.24
C LEU A 224 -7.01 -6.97 -23.97
N PRO A 225 -6.78 -7.82 -24.99
CA PRO A 225 -7.83 -8.23 -25.94
C PRO A 225 -8.97 -9.05 -25.30
N ASP A 226 -8.69 -9.71 -24.18
CA ASP A 226 -9.60 -10.61 -23.46
C ASP A 226 -10.20 -10.00 -22.18
N GLN A 227 -9.93 -8.71 -21.91
CA GLN A 227 -10.39 -7.99 -20.73
C GLN A 227 -10.24 -8.81 -19.43
N PRO A 228 -8.99 -9.21 -19.09
CA PRO A 228 -8.75 -10.05 -17.93
C PRO A 228 -9.16 -9.34 -16.64
N SER A 229 -9.33 -10.11 -15.57
CA SER A 229 -9.42 -9.50 -14.25
C SER A 229 -8.07 -8.87 -13.89
N VAL A 230 -8.07 -7.62 -13.41
CA VAL A 230 -6.83 -6.89 -13.07
C VAL A 230 -6.79 -6.61 -11.57
N ALA A 231 -5.68 -7.00 -10.93
CA ALA A 231 -5.29 -6.61 -9.59
C ALA A 231 -4.15 -5.59 -9.65
N VAL A 232 -4.25 -4.49 -8.90
CA VAL A 232 -3.19 -3.48 -8.81
C VAL A 232 -2.65 -3.45 -7.38
N LEU A 233 -1.32 -3.52 -7.25
CA LEU A 233 -0.60 -3.44 -5.99
C LEU A 233 0.30 -2.21 -5.96
N VAL A 234 -0.02 -1.26 -5.08
CA VAL A 234 0.82 -0.10 -4.78
C VAL A 234 1.90 -0.51 -3.79
N THR A 235 3.17 -0.43 -4.19
CA THR A 235 4.30 -0.87 -3.36
C THR A 235 5.12 0.29 -2.80
N ALA A 236 4.88 1.51 -3.28
CA ALA A 236 5.46 2.75 -2.78
C ALA A 236 4.55 3.96 -3.10
N VAL A 237 4.62 4.98 -2.24
CA VAL A 237 3.96 6.29 -2.43
C VAL A 237 5.01 7.35 -2.18
N GLU A 238 5.34 8.14 -3.21
CA GLU A 238 6.57 8.94 -3.29
C GLU A 238 6.33 10.40 -3.63
#